data_AF-A0A5E4K087-F1
#
_entry.id   AF-A0A5E4K087-F1
#
_cell.length_a   1.000
_cell.length_b   1.000
_cell.length_c   1.000
_cell.angle_alpha   90.00
_cell.angle_beta   90.00
_cell.angle_gamma   90.00
#
_symmetry.space_group_name_H-M   'P 1'
#
loop_
_entity.id
_entity.type
_entity.pdbx_description
1 polymer ?
#
loop_
_entity_poly.entity_id
_entity_poly.type
_entity_poly.pdbx_seq_one_letter_code
_entity_poly.pdbx_strand_id
1 'polypeptide(L)'
;MNSHFLLEKLENSEEFKKFKKENPKAYLCSGFFIIDLESKNPENKSHFDFYIPSSKKTFSFELENENKLVELERFDEKILEKVSMKDSFDFEEIKEMILEEMAEKKINNKILKMIFSLQNSEGKDVLYGTILLSGLGILKMTFDISEKKISELEKKSFFDMMKIVKK
;
A
#
# COMPACT_ATOMS: atom_id res chain seq x y z
N MET A 1 3.25 11.95 5.22
CA MET A 1 1.91 11.48 5.66
C MET A 1 2.14 10.12 6.28
N ASN A 2 1.73 9.93 7.53
CA ASN A 2 2.15 8.81 8.34
C ASN A 2 1.04 7.75 8.46
N SER A 3 1.40 6.47 8.36
CA SER A 3 0.45 5.36 8.40
C SER A 3 -0.26 5.19 9.74
N HIS A 4 0.37 5.55 10.86
CA HIS A 4 -0.24 5.54 12.19
C HIS A 4 -1.42 6.51 12.27
N PHE A 5 -1.23 7.75 11.79
CA PHE A 5 -2.28 8.76 11.76
C PHE A 5 -3.47 8.32 10.90
N LEU A 6 -3.22 7.70 9.75
CA LEU A 6 -4.28 7.21 8.87
C LEU A 6 -5.08 6.09 9.54
N LEU A 7 -4.40 5.14 10.19
CA LEU A 7 -5.07 4.05 10.89
C LEU A 7 -5.86 4.57 12.09
N GLU A 8 -5.29 5.45 12.90
CA GLU A 8 -5.97 6.07 14.04
C GLU A 8 -7.22 6.85 13.60
N LYS A 9 -7.14 7.59 12.49
CA LYS A 9 -8.28 8.30 11.90
C LYS A 9 -9.40 7.33 11.52
N LEU A 10 -9.07 6.19 10.92
CA LEU A 10 -10.03 5.15 10.58
C LEU A 10 -10.65 4.54 11.84
N GLU A 11 -9.82 4.13 12.80
CA GLU A 11 -10.26 3.44 14.02
C GLU A 11 -11.20 4.29 14.88
N ASN A 12 -11.02 5.60 14.86
CA ASN A 12 -11.87 6.54 15.57
C ASN A 12 -13.19 6.87 14.85
N SER A 13 -13.37 6.44 13.60
CA SER A 13 -14.60 6.65 12.85
C SER A 13 -15.77 5.80 13.36
N GLU A 14 -16.98 6.33 13.32
CA GLU A 14 -18.19 5.60 13.74
C GLU A 14 -18.46 4.38 12.84
N GLU A 15 -18.17 4.50 11.54
CA GLU A 15 -18.33 3.41 10.58
C GLU A 15 -17.42 2.22 10.92
N PHE A 16 -16.17 2.48 11.28
CA PHE A 16 -15.24 1.44 11.70
C PHE A 16 -15.65 0.79 13.03
N LYS A 17 -16.04 1.60 14.03
CA LYS A 17 -16.51 1.08 15.32
C LYS A 17 -17.71 0.16 15.14
N LYS A 18 -18.66 0.55 14.29
CA LYS A 18 -19.82 -0.29 13.92
C LYS A 18 -19.38 -1.58 13.23
N PHE A 19 -18.53 -1.49 12.20
CA PHE A 19 -17.99 -2.65 11.51
C PHE A 19 -17.31 -3.64 12.45
N LYS A 20 -16.48 -3.15 13.39
CA LYS A 20 -15.79 -3.99 14.38
C LYS A 20 -16.74 -4.61 15.40
N LYS A 21 -17.82 -3.93 15.77
CA LYS A 21 -18.86 -4.49 16.65
C LYS A 21 -19.61 -5.63 15.97
N GLU A 22 -19.92 -5.48 14.68
CA GLU A 22 -20.59 -6.50 13.86
C GLU A 22 -19.65 -7.66 13.51
N ASN A 23 -18.36 -7.37 13.31
CA ASN A 23 -17.33 -8.32 12.89
C ASN A 23 -16.14 -8.33 13.87
N PRO A 24 -16.31 -8.85 15.10
CA PRO A 24 -15.29 -8.77 16.16
C PRO A 24 -14.00 -9.51 15.78
N LYS A 25 -14.10 -10.58 14.99
CA LYS A 25 -12.95 -11.35 14.49
C LYS A 25 -12.28 -10.77 13.24
N ALA A 26 -12.82 -9.68 12.67
CA ALA A 26 -12.20 -9.03 11.53
C ALA A 26 -10.80 -8.50 11.88
N TYR A 27 -9.85 -8.61 10.97
CA TYR A 27 -8.50 -8.10 11.16
C TYR A 27 -7.97 -7.42 9.91
N LEU A 28 -7.11 -6.42 10.11
CA LEU A 28 -6.39 -5.75 9.03
C LEU A 28 -5.50 -6.76 8.30
N CYS A 29 -5.71 -6.92 7.00
CA CYS A 29 -4.99 -7.89 6.17
C CYS A 29 -4.17 -7.24 5.05
N SER A 30 -4.51 -6.01 4.67
CA SER A 30 -3.72 -5.23 3.72
C SER A 30 -4.04 -3.75 3.82
N GLY A 31 -3.22 -2.93 3.18
CA GLY A 31 -3.52 -1.54 2.90
C GLY A 31 -3.07 -1.18 1.49
N PHE A 32 -3.73 -0.20 0.88
CA PHE A 32 -3.40 0.27 -0.45
C PHE A 32 -3.33 1.80 -0.46
N PHE A 33 -2.22 2.34 -0.97
CA PHE A 33 -1.94 3.76 -0.91
C PHE A 33 -1.52 4.27 -2.29
N ILE A 34 -2.08 5.40 -2.70
CA ILE A 34 -1.62 6.14 -3.87
C ILE A 34 -1.21 7.53 -3.40
N ILE A 35 0.05 7.89 -3.70
CA ILE A 35 0.60 9.23 -3.48
C ILE A 35 0.88 9.84 -4.86
N ASP A 36 0.06 10.80 -5.26
CA ASP A 36 0.23 11.56 -6.50
C ASP A 36 1.13 12.77 -6.24
N LEU A 37 2.26 12.84 -6.97
CA LEU A 37 3.28 13.88 -6.83
C LEU A 37 3.33 14.82 -8.05
N GLU A 38 2.52 14.55 -9.08
CA GLU A 38 2.54 15.30 -10.33
C GLU A 38 1.36 16.26 -10.46
N SER A 39 0.18 15.82 -10.03
CA SER A 39 -1.07 16.52 -10.27
C SER A 39 -1.20 17.81 -9.44
N LYS A 40 -1.76 18.87 -10.05
CA LYS A 40 -2.10 20.11 -9.32
C LYS A 40 -3.14 19.86 -8.21
N ASN A 41 -4.01 18.88 -8.42
CA ASN A 41 -4.97 18.36 -7.45
C ASN A 41 -4.64 16.88 -7.24
N PRO A 42 -3.78 16.52 -6.26
CA PRO A 42 -3.32 15.16 -6.09
C PRO A 42 -4.47 14.23 -5.65
N GLU A 43 -4.70 13.18 -6.44
CA GLU A 43 -5.68 12.14 -6.12
C GLU A 43 -5.04 11.06 -5.25
N ASN A 44 -4.77 11.43 -3.99
CA ASN A 44 -4.23 10.49 -3.02
C ASN A 44 -5.32 9.52 -2.56
N LYS A 45 -4.96 8.24 -2.43
CA LYS A 45 -5.84 7.20 -1.90
C LYS A 45 -5.22 6.55 -0.69
N SER A 46 -6.04 6.18 0.29
CA SER A 46 -5.58 5.46 1.47
C SER A 46 -6.67 4.49 1.88
N HIS A 47 -6.41 3.21 1.60
CA HIS A 47 -7.34 2.13 1.80
C HIS A 47 -6.77 1.17 2.84
N PHE A 48 -7.64 0.68 3.72
CA PHE A 48 -7.30 -0.38 4.66
C PHE A 48 -8.29 -1.52 4.50
N ASP A 49 -7.76 -2.72 4.31
CA ASP A 49 -8.56 -3.90 4.01
C ASP A 49 -8.63 -4.81 5.23
N PHE A 50 -9.84 -5.23 5.56
CA PHE A 50 -10.14 -6.09 6.69
C PHE A 50 -10.72 -7.40 6.21
N TYR A 51 -10.08 -8.50 6.61
CA TYR A 51 -10.57 -9.83 6.36
C TYR A 51 -11.47 -10.30 7.49
N ILE A 52 -12.60 -10.93 7.12
CA ILE A 52 -13.55 -11.53 8.05
C ILE A 52 -13.47 -13.07 7.92
N PRO A 53 -12.84 -13.76 8.88
CA PRO A 53 -12.61 -15.21 8.77
C PRO A 53 -13.87 -16.06 8.64
N SER A 54 -14.98 -15.66 9.29
CA SER A 54 -16.22 -16.43 9.30
C SER A 54 -16.93 -16.47 7.95
N SER A 55 -16.83 -15.40 7.17
CA SER A 55 -17.46 -15.29 5.85
C SER A 55 -16.45 -15.41 4.70
N LYS A 56 -15.15 -15.45 5.00
CA LYS A 56 -14.03 -15.40 4.05
C LYS A 56 -14.08 -14.16 3.13
N LYS A 57 -14.76 -13.09 3.55
CA LYS A 57 -14.86 -11.84 2.80
C LYS A 57 -13.77 -10.86 3.20
N THR A 58 -13.40 -9.97 2.29
CA THR A 58 -12.54 -8.83 2.56
C THR A 58 -13.32 -7.55 2.28
N PHE A 59 -13.18 -6.56 3.17
CA PHE A 59 -13.78 -5.24 3.01
C PHE A 59 -12.70 -4.17 3.07
N SER A 60 -12.77 -3.19 2.18
CA SER A 60 -11.87 -2.05 2.13
C SER A 60 -12.54 -0.80 2.65
N PHE A 61 -11.85 -0.06 3.52
CA PHE A 61 -12.24 1.27 3.94
C PHE A 61 -11.50 2.31 3.10
N GLU A 62 -12.24 3.09 2.30
CA GLU A 62 -11.71 4.17 1.47
C GLU A 62 -11.71 5.49 2.25
N LEU A 63 -10.56 5.90 2.79
CA LEU A 63 -10.48 7.08 3.68
C LEU A 63 -10.75 8.41 2.96
N GLU A 64 -10.49 8.48 1.65
CA GLU A 64 -10.78 9.65 0.83
C GLU A 64 -12.28 9.83 0.56
N ASN A 65 -13.08 8.77 0.72
CA ASN A 65 -14.52 8.76 0.48
C ASN A 65 -15.29 8.62 1.80
N GLU A 66 -14.92 9.42 2.82
CA GLU A 66 -15.58 9.43 4.14
C GLU A 66 -15.57 8.07 4.86
N ASN A 67 -14.51 7.28 4.68
CA ASN A 67 -14.38 5.90 5.18
C ASN A 67 -15.44 4.96 4.59
N LYS A 68 -15.84 5.17 3.34
CA LYS A 68 -16.74 4.28 2.61
C LYS A 68 -16.23 2.84 2.68
N LEU A 69 -17.10 1.94 3.11
CA LEU A 69 -16.83 0.51 3.17
C LEU A 69 -17.24 -0.16 1.85
N VAL A 70 -16.32 -0.91 1.25
CA VAL A 70 -16.53 -1.62 -0.02
C VAL A 70 -16.14 -3.09 0.14
N GLU A 71 -17.01 -4.02 -0.26
CA GLU A 71 -16.65 -5.44 -0.33
C GLU A 71 -15.69 -5.66 -1.52
N LEU A 72 -14.55 -6.30 -1.28
CA LEU A 72 -13.60 -6.65 -2.32
C LEU A 72 -13.92 -8.04 -2.86
N GLU A 73 -13.97 -8.16 -4.19
CA GLU A 73 -14.08 -9.45 -4.85
C GLU A 73 -12.81 -10.28 -4.63
N ARG A 74 -13.01 -11.56 -4.29
CA ARG A 74 -11.92 -12.51 -4.06
C ARG A 74 -11.99 -13.63 -5.07
N PHE A 75 -10.90 -13.79 -5.81
CA PHE A 75 -10.73 -14.88 -6.77
C PHE A 75 -9.92 -16.05 -6.20
N ASP A 76 -9.26 -15.86 -5.04
CA ASP A 76 -8.47 -16.87 -4.36
C ASP A 76 -9.05 -17.27 -3.00
N GLU A 77 -8.79 -18.52 -2.59
CA GLU A 77 -9.17 -19.02 -1.26
C GLU A 77 -8.08 -18.78 -0.19
N LYS A 78 -6.95 -18.16 -0.56
CA LYS A 78 -5.79 -18.00 0.32
C LYS A 78 -6.16 -17.14 1.52
N ILE A 79 -5.97 -17.63 2.74
CA ILE A 79 -6.19 -16.79 3.92
C ILE A 79 -5.14 -15.67 3.91
N LEU A 80 -5.61 -14.41 3.95
CA LEU A 80 -4.71 -13.26 4.00
C LEU A 80 -4.12 -13.16 5.41
N GLU A 81 -2.81 -13.00 5.48
CA GLU A 81 -2.12 -12.87 6.76
C GLU A 81 -2.50 -11.55 7.44
N LYS A 82 -2.52 -11.55 8.77
CA LYS A 82 -2.85 -10.36 9.54
C LYS A 82 -1.65 -9.42 9.51
N VAL A 83 -1.89 -8.18 9.10
CA VAL A 83 -0.92 -7.10 9.25
C VAL A 83 -0.90 -6.66 10.70
N SER A 84 0.30 -6.54 11.28
CA SER A 84 0.45 -6.21 12.68
C SER A 84 0.33 -4.71 12.95
N MET A 85 0.84 -3.87 12.03
CA MET A 85 0.99 -2.42 12.19
C MET A 85 1.67 -2.02 13.51
N LYS A 86 2.60 -2.86 14.00
CA LYS A 86 3.41 -2.55 15.19
C LYS A 86 4.30 -1.33 14.98
N ASP A 87 4.85 -1.23 13.76
CA ASP A 87 5.70 -0.15 13.33
C ASP A 87 4.97 0.71 12.29
N SER A 88 5.16 2.03 12.39
CA SER A 88 4.61 3.00 11.44
C SER A 88 5.62 3.33 10.34
N PHE A 89 5.14 3.87 9.23
CA PHE A 89 5.95 4.39 8.15
C PHE A 89 5.43 5.76 7.68
N ASP A 90 6.32 6.58 7.12
CA ASP A 90 5.96 7.86 6.51
C ASP A 90 6.33 7.87 5.01
N PHE A 91 5.40 8.32 4.18
CA PHE A 91 5.59 8.33 2.73
C PHE A 91 6.65 9.32 2.24
N GLU A 92 6.89 10.43 2.95
CA GLU A 92 7.96 11.37 2.59
C GLU A 92 9.33 10.79 2.95
N GLU A 93 9.47 10.13 4.11
CA GLU A 93 10.71 9.41 4.46
C GLU A 93 11.04 8.35 3.40
N ILE A 94 10.05 7.52 3.04
CA ILE A 94 10.22 6.50 2.00
C ILE A 94 10.61 7.14 0.65
N LYS A 95 10.00 8.27 0.29
CA LYS A 95 10.32 8.99 -0.94
C LYS A 95 11.75 9.50 -0.96
N GLU A 96 12.25 10.04 0.15
CA GLU A 96 13.64 10.48 0.27
C GLU A 96 14.59 9.29 0.04
N MET A 97 14.33 8.14 0.66
CA MET A 97 15.13 6.92 0.46
C MET A 97 15.11 6.43 -1.00
N ILE A 98 13.95 6.50 -1.66
CA ILE A 98 13.84 6.16 -3.09
C ILE A 98 14.69 7.11 -3.94
N LEU A 99 14.68 8.42 -3.64
CA LEU A 99 15.46 9.41 -4.38
C LEU A 99 16.97 9.22 -4.20
N GLU A 100 17.42 8.86 -3.00
CA GLU A 100 18.81 8.50 -2.72
C GLU A 100 19.25 7.29 -3.56
N GLU A 101 18.49 6.19 -3.51
CA GLU A 101 18.75 4.99 -4.31
C GLU A 101 18.71 5.26 -5.83
N MET A 102 17.80 6.13 -6.29
CA MET A 102 17.75 6.56 -7.67
C MET A 102 19.02 7.31 -8.08
N ALA A 103 19.54 8.19 -7.22
CA ALA A 103 20.78 8.92 -7.47
C ALA A 103 21.98 7.97 -7.56
N GLU A 104 22.10 7.02 -6.63
CA GLU A 104 23.15 5.99 -6.64
C GLU A 104 23.13 5.15 -7.93
N LYS A 105 21.93 4.81 -8.41
CA LYS A 105 21.72 4.04 -9.64
C LYS A 105 21.68 4.91 -10.91
N LYS A 106 21.97 6.21 -10.81
CA LYS A 106 21.97 7.19 -11.92
C LYS A 106 20.65 7.25 -12.69
N ILE A 107 19.53 7.14 -11.98
CA ILE A 107 18.17 7.24 -12.52
C ILE A 107 17.70 8.68 -12.36
N ASN A 108 17.69 9.44 -13.47
CA ASN A 108 17.39 10.88 -13.46
C ASN A 108 15.91 11.21 -13.75
N ASN A 109 15.06 10.20 -13.89
CA ASN A 109 13.63 10.40 -14.15
C ASN A 109 12.95 11.03 -12.93
N LYS A 110 11.88 11.79 -13.14
CA LYS A 110 11.06 12.35 -12.05
C LYS A 110 10.07 11.30 -11.55
N ILE A 111 9.86 11.21 -10.24
CA ILE A 111 8.75 10.43 -9.67
C ILE A 111 7.43 11.16 -9.92
N LEU A 112 6.47 10.48 -10.55
CA LEU A 112 5.13 10.99 -10.83
C LEU A 112 4.13 10.52 -9.77
N LYS A 113 4.20 9.25 -9.39
CA LYS A 113 3.24 8.61 -8.49
C LYS A 113 3.90 7.46 -7.74
N MET A 114 3.55 7.29 -6.48
CA MET A 114 3.96 6.14 -5.67
C MET A 114 2.71 5.34 -5.30
N ILE A 115 2.71 4.05 -5.61
CA ILE A 115 1.61 3.14 -5.30
C ILE A 115 2.16 2.09 -4.35
N PHE A 116 1.59 1.96 -3.16
CA PHE A 116 2.04 1.00 -2.15
C PHE A 116 0.93 0.00 -1.81
N SER A 117 1.33 -1.26 -1.63
CA SER A 117 0.52 -2.31 -1.03
C SER A 117 1.20 -2.77 0.25
N LEU A 118 0.54 -2.52 1.37
CA LEU A 118 0.90 -3.04 2.69
C LEU A 118 0.37 -4.47 2.81
N GLN A 119 1.26 -5.39 3.13
CA GLN A 119 0.94 -6.80 3.33
C GLN A 119 1.78 -7.37 4.47
N ASN A 120 1.31 -8.45 5.07
CA ASN A 120 2.15 -9.30 5.89
C ASN A 120 2.70 -10.43 5.00
N SER A 121 4.03 -10.58 5.00
CA SER A 121 4.74 -11.61 4.24
C SER A 121 5.70 -12.31 5.17
N GLU A 122 5.49 -13.62 5.38
CA GLU A 122 6.31 -14.46 6.26
C GLU A 122 6.39 -13.90 7.70
N GLY A 123 5.29 -13.34 8.20
CA GLY A 123 5.21 -12.77 9.54
C GLY A 123 5.77 -11.34 9.68
N LYS A 124 6.27 -10.73 8.59
CA LYS A 124 6.76 -9.34 8.57
C LYS A 124 5.81 -8.43 7.81
N ASP A 125 5.55 -7.24 8.35
CA ASP A 125 4.82 -6.21 7.62
C ASP A 125 5.74 -5.53 6.60
N VAL A 126 5.34 -5.54 5.33
CA VAL A 126 6.11 -5.03 4.20
C VAL A 126 5.26 -4.12 3.32
N LEU A 127 5.90 -3.12 2.71
CA LEU A 127 5.31 -2.32 1.65
C LEU A 127 5.91 -2.73 0.31
N TYR A 128 5.06 -3.26 -0.56
CA TYR A 128 5.38 -3.42 -1.97
C TYR A 128 5.03 -2.13 -2.71
N GLY A 129 6.05 -1.44 -3.22
CA GLY A 129 5.90 -0.19 -3.94
C GLY A 129 6.05 -0.35 -5.44
N THR A 130 5.18 0.33 -6.19
CA THR A 130 5.32 0.60 -7.62
C THR A 130 5.42 2.11 -7.81
N ILE A 131 6.60 2.57 -8.21
CA ILE A 131 6.93 3.98 -8.37
C ILE A 131 6.91 4.30 -9.86
N LEU A 132 5.96 5.12 -10.29
CA LEU A 132 5.85 5.56 -11.67
C LEU A 132 6.78 6.73 -11.91
N LEU A 133 7.65 6.60 -12.90
CA LEU A 133 8.62 7.61 -13.29
C LEU A 133 8.21 8.29 -14.62
N SER A 134 8.70 9.50 -14.84
CA SER A 134 8.61 10.15 -16.15
C SER A 134 9.31 9.31 -17.23
N GLY A 135 8.79 9.35 -18.46
CA GLY A 135 9.37 8.59 -19.58
C GLY A 135 9.09 7.08 -19.52
N LEU A 136 7.95 6.66 -18.97
CA LEU A 136 7.47 5.26 -18.92
C LEU A 136 8.35 4.30 -18.11
N GLY A 137 9.17 4.84 -17.19
CA GLY A 137 9.95 4.05 -16.25
C GLY A 137 9.12 3.65 -15.04
N ILE A 138 9.42 2.48 -14.48
CA ILE A 138 8.80 1.97 -13.25
C ILE A 138 9.89 1.47 -12.33
N LEU A 139 9.82 1.83 -11.05
CA LEU A 139 10.58 1.14 -10.00
C LEU A 139 9.64 0.24 -9.23
N LYS A 140 10.02 -1.01 -9.07
CA LYS A 140 9.43 -1.90 -8.09
C LYS A 140 10.30 -1.87 -6.85
N MET A 141 9.68 -1.76 -5.69
CA MET A 141 10.40 -1.76 -4.43
C MET A 141 9.72 -2.63 -3.40
N THR A 142 10.52 -3.12 -2.45
CA THR A 142 10.04 -3.73 -1.22
C THR A 142 10.67 -2.96 -0.06
N PHE A 143 9.84 -2.49 0.87
CA PHE A 143 10.28 -1.81 2.09
C PHE A 143 9.88 -2.63 3.30
N ASP A 144 10.87 -3.01 4.10
CA ASP A 144 10.66 -3.68 5.39
C ASP A 144 10.35 -2.59 6.43
N ILE A 145 9.14 -2.65 6.98
CA ILE A 145 8.64 -1.61 7.89
C ILE A 145 9.36 -1.66 9.24
N SER A 146 9.69 -2.87 9.70
CA SER A 146 10.35 -3.08 10.99
C SER A 146 11.81 -2.62 10.95
N GLU A 147 12.49 -2.89 9.84
CA GLU A 147 13.90 -2.49 9.65
C GLU A 147 14.05 -1.08 9.08
N LYS A 148 12.92 -0.44 8.69
CA LYS A 148 12.84 0.88 8.05
C LYS A 148 13.82 1.02 6.88
N LYS A 149 13.84 0.04 5.99
CA LYS A 149 14.77 0.02 4.84
C LYS A 149 14.14 -0.52 3.57
N ILE A 150 14.66 -0.04 2.44
CA ILE A 150 14.37 -0.60 1.12
C ILE A 150 15.20 -1.89 1.00
N SER A 151 14.55 -3.05 0.97
CA SER A 151 15.22 -4.35 0.84
C SER A 151 15.47 -4.73 -0.62
N GLU A 152 14.66 -4.21 -1.53
CA GLU A 152 14.75 -4.46 -2.96
C GLU A 152 14.31 -3.21 -3.73
N LEU A 153 15.06 -2.83 -4.76
CA LEU A 153 14.69 -1.78 -5.71
C LEU A 153 15.11 -2.18 -7.13
N GLU A 154 14.12 -2.49 -7.96
CA GLU A 154 14.31 -2.92 -9.34
C GLU A 154 13.71 -1.92 -10.33
N LYS A 155 14.49 -1.50 -11.32
CA LYS A 155 14.00 -0.71 -12.45
C LYS A 155 13.44 -1.62 -13.54
N LYS A 156 12.20 -1.37 -13.94
CA LYS A 156 11.53 -2.00 -15.10
C LYS A 156 11.13 -0.93 -16.11
N SER A 157 11.08 -1.31 -17.38
CA SER A 157 10.31 -0.56 -18.37
C SER A 157 8.87 -1.07 -18.42
N PHE A 158 7.91 -0.19 -18.75
CA PHE A 158 6.54 -0.60 -19.05
C PHE A 158 6.48 -1.69 -20.13
N PHE A 159 7.39 -1.65 -21.12
CA PHE A 159 7.49 -2.67 -22.17
C PHE A 159 7.95 -4.04 -21.67
N ASP A 160 8.75 -4.09 -20.60
CA ASP A 160 9.20 -5.36 -20.02
C ASP A 160 8.03 -6.11 -19.37
N MET A 161 7.09 -5.37 -18.79
CA MET A 161 5.89 -5.95 -18.19
C MET A 161 4.92 -6.49 -19.26
N MET A 162 4.74 -5.79 -20.38
CA MET A 162 3.87 -6.26 -21.47
C MET A 162 4.34 -7.58 -22.09
N LYS A 163 5.65 -7.83 -22.12
CA LYS A 163 6.22 -9.09 -22.64
C LYS A 163 5.86 -10.29 -21.76
N ILE A 164 5.62 -10.09 -20.47
CA ILE A 164 5.30 -11.15 -19.51
C ILE A 164 3.86 -11.64 -19.69
N VAL A 165 2.94 -10.77 -20.11
CA VAL A 165 1.51 -11.10 -20.30
C VAL A 165 1.25 -11.95 -21.56
N LYS A 166 2.20 -12.03 -22.49
CA LYS A 166 2.07 -12.85 -23.72
C LYS A 166 2.46 -14.33 -23.52
N LYS A 167 2.31 -14.88 -22.31
CA LYS A 167 2.48 -16.32 -22.04
C LYS A 167 1.19 -16.96 -21.59
#